data_AF-A0A3B8WAB6-F1
#
_entry.id   AF-A0A3B8WAB6-F1
#
_cell.length_a   1.000
_cell.length_b   1.000
_cell.length_c   1.000
_cell.angle_alpha   90.00
_cell.angle_beta   90.00
_cell.angle_gamma   90.00
#
_symmetry.space_group_name_H-M   'P 1'
#
loop_
_entity.id
_entity.type
_entity.pdbx_description
1 polymer ?
#
loop_
_entity_poly.entity_id
_entity_poly.type
_entity_poly.pdbx_seq_one_letter_code
_entity_poly.pdbx_strand_id
1 'polypeptide(L)'
;MKPGDEQHETRADDKQYAALILQLANDELQKKGLVLDTEKPDAVFLFDTRVEDRVAYSQSPTVSVGVGFGGPGFYGGFSAPVAGGQIQSYTYQEGLLFIEMFDTNTKQLLWRGWAKGQVSDAISVENDIRKAVKHIFIRYPVKHN
;
A
#
# COMPACT_ATOMS: atom_id res chain seq x y z
N MET A 1 24.72 -19.44 -5.28
CA MET A 1 24.13 -18.46 -4.34
C MET A 1 22.69 -18.86 -4.12
N LYS A 2 22.25 -19.04 -2.88
CA LYS A 2 20.86 -19.41 -2.56
C LYS A 2 20.03 -18.14 -2.42
N PRO A 3 18.78 -18.10 -2.93
CA PRO A 3 17.83 -17.05 -2.59
C PRO A 3 17.27 -17.35 -1.19
N GLY A 4 17.51 -16.46 -0.23
CA GLY A 4 17.14 -16.72 1.17
C GLY A 4 17.60 -15.67 2.17
N ASP A 5 18.49 -14.76 1.78
CA ASP A 5 18.95 -13.68 2.66
C ASP A 5 18.27 -12.37 2.26
N GLU A 6 16.93 -12.34 2.34
CA GLU A 6 16.23 -11.05 2.45
C GLU A 6 16.56 -10.49 3.84
N GLN A 7 17.59 -9.66 3.86
CA GLN A 7 17.94 -8.87 5.02
C GLN A 7 16.68 -8.12 5.44
N HIS A 8 16.19 -8.39 6.66
CA HIS A 8 15.29 -7.49 7.37
C HIS A 8 16.08 -6.22 7.69
N GLU A 9 16.33 -5.44 6.66
CA GLU A 9 16.95 -4.14 6.74
C GLU A 9 15.89 -3.24 7.37
N THR A 10 15.93 -3.11 8.69
CA THR A 10 15.16 -2.11 9.43
C THR A 10 15.61 -0.74 8.90
N ARG A 11 14.98 -0.30 7.81
CA ARG A 11 15.27 0.96 7.15
C ARG A 11 14.87 2.08 8.11
N ALA A 12 15.65 3.16 8.16
CA ALA A 12 15.46 4.29 9.05
C ALA A 12 14.02 4.87 9.05
N ASP A 13 13.27 4.61 7.99
CA ASP A 13 11.88 5.02 7.76
C ASP A 13 10.89 4.45 8.78
N ASP A 14 11.12 3.22 9.30
CA ASP A 14 10.26 2.61 10.33
C ASP A 14 10.21 3.48 11.60
N LYS A 15 11.34 4.11 11.96
CA LYS A 15 11.44 4.92 13.17
C LYS A 15 10.83 6.31 13.00
N GLN A 16 10.84 6.86 11.78
CA GLN A 16 10.36 8.22 11.53
C GLN A 16 8.88 8.35 11.84
N TYR A 17 8.07 7.35 11.44
CA TYR A 17 6.62 7.41 11.61
C TYR A 17 6.10 6.55 12.75
N ALA A 18 6.95 5.79 13.45
CA ALA A 18 6.54 4.94 14.58
C ALA A 18 5.73 5.72 15.64
N ALA A 19 6.21 6.90 16.05
CA ALA A 19 5.51 7.71 17.05
C ALA A 19 4.12 8.16 16.58
N LEU A 20 4.00 8.55 15.31
CA LEU A 20 2.73 8.92 14.69
C LEU A 20 1.76 7.73 14.63
N ILE A 21 2.25 6.56 14.18
CA ILE A 21 1.45 5.33 14.09
C ILE A 21 0.95 4.92 15.48
N LEU A 22 1.81 4.94 16.49
CA LEU A 22 1.46 4.63 17.88
C LEU A 22 0.39 5.57 18.41
N GLN A 23 0.55 6.88 18.21
CA GLN A 23 -0.43 7.87 18.65
C GLN A 23 -1.80 7.63 17.98
N LEU A 24 -1.81 7.49 16.64
CA LEU A 24 -3.04 7.29 15.88
C LEU A 24 -3.75 5.98 16.26
N ALA A 25 -2.98 4.91 16.46
CA ALA A 25 -3.52 3.63 16.88
C ALA A 25 -4.13 3.72 18.28
N ASN A 26 -3.45 4.37 19.22
CA ASN A 26 -3.97 4.59 20.56
C ASN A 26 -5.30 5.39 20.52
N ASP A 27 -5.37 6.45 19.72
CA ASP A 27 -6.62 7.22 19.55
C ASP A 27 -7.77 6.36 19.02
N GLU A 28 -7.52 5.48 18.04
CA GLU A 28 -8.54 4.58 17.48
C GLU A 28 -8.95 3.48 18.47
N LEU A 29 -8.01 2.95 19.25
CA LEU A 29 -8.28 1.94 20.28
C LEU A 29 -9.09 2.52 21.45
N GLN A 30 -8.77 3.74 21.89
CA GLN A 30 -9.54 4.44 22.93
C GLN A 30 -10.99 4.71 22.50
N LYS A 31 -11.21 5.11 21.23
CA LYS A 31 -12.57 5.25 20.67
C LYS A 31 -13.37 3.95 20.68
N LYS A 32 -12.68 2.81 20.70
CA LYS A 32 -13.28 1.46 20.76
C LYS A 32 -13.38 0.93 22.19
N GLY A 33 -13.06 1.74 23.20
CA GLY A 33 -13.20 1.40 24.62
C GLY A 33 -12.00 0.65 25.21
N LEU A 34 -10.88 0.52 24.48
CA LEU A 34 -9.66 -0.04 25.05
C LEU A 34 -8.91 1.01 25.87
N VAL A 35 -8.19 0.54 26.89
CA VAL A 35 -7.36 1.37 27.76
C VAL A 35 -5.90 0.94 27.61
N LEU A 36 -5.00 1.91 27.57
CA LEU A 36 -3.57 1.65 27.55
C LEU A 36 -3.11 1.20 28.95
N ASP A 37 -2.61 -0.03 29.05
CA ASP A 37 -1.98 -0.58 30.24
C ASP A 37 -0.55 -1.02 29.90
N THR A 38 0.43 -0.42 30.56
CA THR A 38 1.86 -0.73 30.36
C THR A 38 2.41 -1.72 31.38
N GLU A 39 1.67 -2.04 32.43
CA GLU A 39 2.10 -2.96 33.49
C GLU A 39 1.57 -4.37 33.26
N LYS A 40 0.28 -4.50 32.94
CA LYS A 40 -0.41 -5.79 32.77
C LYS A 40 -1.43 -5.77 31.63
N PRO A 41 -0.99 -5.58 30.38
CA PRO A 41 -1.89 -5.57 29.23
C PRO A 41 -2.51 -6.94 28.98
N ASP A 42 -3.81 -6.98 28.66
CA ASP A 42 -4.49 -8.20 28.18
C ASP A 42 -4.05 -8.60 26.75
N ALA A 43 -3.70 -7.61 25.93
CA ALA A 43 -3.19 -7.80 24.58
C ALA A 43 -2.14 -6.76 24.22
N VAL A 44 -1.20 -7.13 23.35
CA VAL A 44 -0.14 -6.27 22.83
C VAL A 44 -0.35 -6.03 21.35
N PHE A 45 -0.19 -4.78 20.91
CA PHE A 45 -0.21 -4.42 19.50
C PHE A 45 1.21 -4.25 18.96
N LEU A 46 1.51 -4.94 17.86
CA LEU A 46 2.74 -4.81 17.08
C LEU A 46 2.44 -4.04 15.80
N PHE A 47 3.34 -3.12 15.45
CA PHE A 47 3.25 -2.27 14.27
C PHE A 47 4.47 -2.54 13.40
N ASP A 48 4.25 -2.87 12.13
CA ASP A 48 5.30 -3.19 11.17
C ASP A 48 5.04 -2.42 9.88
N THR A 49 6.05 -1.70 9.38
CA THR A 49 6.00 -0.98 8.12
C THR A 49 6.99 -1.56 7.14
N ARG A 50 6.63 -1.61 5.86
CA ARG A 50 7.52 -2.09 4.79
C ARG A 50 7.39 -1.20 3.58
N VAL A 51 8.47 -1.07 2.83
CA VAL A 51 8.48 -0.42 1.53
C VAL A 51 9.05 -1.40 0.51
N GLU A 52 8.30 -1.66 -0.54
CA GLU A 52 8.67 -2.57 -1.62
C GLU A 52 8.67 -1.83 -2.97
N ASP A 53 9.68 -2.07 -3.80
CA ASP A 53 9.69 -1.57 -5.18
C ASP A 53 8.74 -2.40 -6.05
N ARG A 54 7.85 -1.72 -6.78
CA ARG A 54 6.88 -2.32 -7.70
C ARG A 54 7.02 -1.73 -9.09
N VAL A 55 6.79 -2.55 -10.11
CA VAL A 55 6.75 -2.11 -11.52
C VAL A 55 5.30 -2.06 -11.96
N ALA A 56 4.83 -0.89 -12.38
CA ALA A 56 3.57 -0.71 -13.09
C ALA A 56 3.82 -0.58 -14.59
N TYR A 57 2.83 -1.02 -15.38
CA TYR A 57 2.84 -0.88 -16.84
C TYR A 57 1.71 0.07 -17.24
N SER A 58 2.04 1.08 -18.03
CA SER A 58 1.08 1.99 -18.65
C SER A 58 1.12 1.80 -20.17
N GLN A 59 -0.04 1.62 -20.80
CA GLN A 59 -0.15 1.56 -22.25
C GLN A 59 -0.71 2.87 -22.77
N SER A 60 0.09 3.60 -23.54
CA SER A 60 -0.40 4.79 -24.25
C SER A 60 -0.83 4.37 -25.66
N PRO A 61 -2.12 4.49 -26.04
CA PRO A 61 -2.55 4.16 -27.39
C PRO A 61 -1.89 5.11 -28.39
N THR A 62 -1.11 4.57 -29.31
CA THR A 62 -0.51 5.36 -30.39
C THR A 62 -1.44 5.30 -31.60
N VAL A 63 -2.07 6.43 -31.95
CA VAL A 63 -2.85 6.54 -33.18
C VAL A 63 -1.90 6.82 -34.34
N SER A 64 -1.60 5.79 -35.15
CA SER A 64 -0.90 5.98 -36.42
C SER A 64 -1.91 6.27 -37.54
N VAL A 65 -1.92 7.50 -38.07
CA VAL A 65 -2.68 7.87 -39.27
C VAL A 65 -1.82 7.57 -40.50
N GLY A 66 -2.14 6.50 -41.23
CA GLY A 66 -1.54 6.19 -42.52
C GLY A 66 -2.39 6.72 -43.66
N VAL A 67 -1.78 7.43 -44.62
CA VAL A 67 -2.44 7.79 -45.89
C VAL A 67 -2.08 6.74 -46.92
N GLY A 68 -3.04 5.87 -47.26
CA GLY A 68 -2.89 4.89 -48.33
C GLY A 68 -3.20 5.51 -49.69
N PHE A 69 -2.23 5.50 -50.61
CA PHE A 69 -2.48 5.85 -52.01
C PHE A 69 -2.93 4.60 -52.78
N GLY A 70 -4.22 4.54 -53.11
CA GLY A 70 -4.78 3.52 -53.99
C GLY A 70 -4.42 3.78 -55.46
N GLY A 71 -4.06 2.72 -56.18
CA GLY A 71 -3.78 2.77 -57.63
C GLY A 71 -5.01 3.19 -58.47
N PRO A 72 -4.81 3.46 -59.78
CA PRO A 72 -5.83 4.06 -60.64
C PRO A 72 -7.08 3.17 -60.72
N GLY A 73 -8.18 3.66 -60.16
CA GLY A 73 -9.48 2.99 -60.15
C GLY A 73 -10.12 2.78 -58.77
N PHE A 74 -9.41 3.07 -57.67
CA PHE A 74 -9.94 2.93 -56.31
C PHE A 74 -10.16 4.28 -55.63
N TYR A 75 -11.38 4.51 -55.12
CA TYR A 75 -11.70 5.63 -54.24
C TYR A 75 -10.88 5.50 -52.95
N GLY A 76 -10.14 6.55 -52.58
CA GLY A 76 -9.33 6.59 -51.36
C GLY A 76 -10.19 6.48 -50.11
N GLY A 77 -10.10 5.34 -49.43
CA GLY A 77 -10.67 5.14 -48.09
C GLY A 77 -9.65 5.48 -47.02
N PHE A 78 -10.06 6.22 -46.00
CA PHE A 78 -9.28 6.40 -44.78
C PHE A 78 -9.42 5.15 -43.91
N SER A 79 -8.35 4.35 -43.80
CA SER A 79 -8.23 3.32 -42.78
C SER A 79 -7.09 3.68 -41.83
N ALA A 80 -7.41 3.85 -40.55
CA ALA A 80 -6.42 4.05 -39.50
C ALA A 80 -6.19 2.71 -38.80
N PRO A 81 -5.07 2.01 -39.02
CA PRO A 81 -4.71 0.89 -38.17
C PRO A 81 -4.38 1.44 -36.77
N VAL A 82 -5.13 1.02 -35.76
CA VAL A 82 -4.76 1.26 -34.37
C VAL A 82 -3.67 0.24 -34.04
N ALA A 83 -2.40 0.61 -34.24
CA ALA A 83 -1.29 -0.20 -33.78
C ALA A 83 -1.27 -0.19 -32.24
N GLY A 84 -1.13 -1.38 -31.63
CA GLY A 84 -1.06 -1.54 -30.18
C GLY A 84 -0.03 -0.57 -29.58
N GLY A 85 -0.50 0.25 -28.65
CA GLY A 85 0.26 1.35 -28.04
C GLY A 85 1.58 0.91 -27.40
N GLN A 86 2.52 1.85 -27.26
CA GLN A 86 3.76 1.59 -26.53
C GLN A 86 3.45 1.28 -25.07
N ILE A 87 3.91 0.12 -24.60
CA ILE A 87 3.89 -0.24 -23.17
C ILE A 87 5.09 0.43 -22.51
N GLN A 88 4.83 1.41 -21.63
CA GLN A 88 5.85 2.02 -20.79
C GLN A 88 5.77 1.41 -19.39
N SER A 89 6.87 0.86 -18.88
CA SER A 89 6.97 0.46 -17.48
C SER A 89 7.52 1.60 -16.64
N TYR A 90 6.99 1.80 -15.44
CA TYR A 90 7.56 2.71 -14.44
C TYR A 90 7.61 2.01 -13.08
N THR A 91 8.69 2.26 -12.34
CA THR A 91 8.88 1.76 -10.99
C THR A 91 8.32 2.75 -9.98
N TYR A 92 7.62 2.26 -8.96
CA TYR A 92 7.12 3.03 -7.84
C TYR A 92 7.33 2.25 -6.53
N GLN A 93 7.40 2.97 -5.42
CA GLN A 93 7.48 2.37 -4.08
C GLN A 93 6.08 2.16 -3.51
N GLU A 94 5.80 0.94 -3.05
CA GLU A 94 4.57 0.57 -2.34
C GLU A 94 4.89 0.42 -0.85
N GLY A 95 4.24 1.25 -0.02
CA GLY A 95 4.29 1.17 1.43
C GLY A 95 3.22 0.23 1.96
N LEU A 96 3.58 -0.60 2.94
CA LEU A 96 2.72 -1.52 3.66
C LEU A 96 2.75 -1.17 5.14
N LEU A 97 1.58 -1.17 5.79
CA LEU A 97 1.44 -1.04 7.24
C LEU A 97 0.66 -2.24 7.75
N PHE A 98 1.23 -2.96 8.71
CA PHE A 98 0.61 -4.03 9.47
C PHE A 98 0.38 -3.58 10.92
N ILE A 99 -0.79 -3.93 11.45
CA ILE A 99 -1.14 -3.79 12.86
C ILE A 99 -1.61 -5.16 13.34
N GLU A 100 -0.92 -5.71 14.32
CA GLU A 100 -1.15 -7.07 14.79
C GLU A 100 -1.43 -7.05 16.29
N MET A 101 -2.46 -7.76 16.73
CA MET A 101 -2.83 -7.89 18.13
C MET A 101 -2.48 -9.30 18.60
N PHE A 102 -1.70 -9.40 19.66
CA PHE A 102 -1.31 -10.65 20.29
C PHE A 102 -1.86 -10.74 21.71
N ASP A 103 -2.27 -11.95 22.10
CA ASP A 103 -2.61 -12.25 23.49
C ASP A 103 -1.35 -12.26 24.35
N THR A 104 -1.34 -11.53 25.46
CA THR A 104 -0.12 -11.38 26.29
C THR A 104 0.31 -12.71 26.94
N ASN A 105 -0.63 -13.59 27.26
CA ASN A 105 -0.36 -14.84 27.99
C ASN A 105 0.14 -15.95 27.06
N THR A 106 -0.60 -16.17 25.98
CA THR A 106 -0.38 -17.26 25.02
C THR A 106 0.54 -16.86 23.87
N LYS A 107 0.77 -15.55 23.66
CA LYS A 107 1.52 -14.97 22.54
C LYS A 107 0.92 -15.30 21.18
N GLN A 108 -0.35 -15.69 21.14
CA GLN A 108 -1.05 -16.02 19.90
C GLN A 108 -1.54 -14.76 19.21
N LEU A 109 -1.46 -14.76 17.87
CA LEU A 109 -2.05 -13.71 17.05
C LEU A 109 -3.58 -13.79 17.16
N LEU A 110 -4.18 -12.76 17.75
CA LEU A 110 -5.63 -12.62 17.90
C LEU A 110 -6.26 -11.93 16.70
N TRP A 111 -5.56 -10.96 16.11
CA TRP A 111 -6.06 -10.19 14.98
C TRP A 111 -4.92 -9.55 14.20
N ARG A 112 -5.09 -9.41 12.88
CA ARG A 112 -4.18 -8.66 12.00
C ARG A 112 -4.98 -7.79 11.05
N GLY A 113 -4.66 -6.51 11.04
CA GLY A 113 -5.10 -5.55 10.03
C GLY A 113 -3.92 -5.05 9.21
N TRP A 114 -4.16 -4.70 7.96
CA TRP A 114 -3.12 -4.16 7.10
C TRP A 114 -3.69 -3.20 6.06
N ALA A 115 -2.84 -2.30 5.56
CA ALA A 115 -3.12 -1.39 4.47
C ALA A 115 -1.88 -1.22 3.60
N LYS A 116 -2.10 -0.80 2.35
CA LYS A 116 -1.04 -0.53 1.39
C LYS A 116 -1.31 0.76 0.62
N GLY A 117 -0.26 1.44 0.17
CA GLY A 117 -0.35 2.68 -0.59
C GLY A 117 0.94 3.00 -1.32
N GLN A 118 0.87 3.85 -2.35
CA GLN A 118 2.07 4.33 -3.03
C GLN A 118 2.80 5.34 -2.13
N VAL A 119 4.11 5.18 -1.96
CA VAL A 119 4.96 6.12 -1.23
C VAL A 119 5.22 7.35 -2.11
N SER A 120 5.04 8.53 -1.54
CA SER A 120 5.25 9.83 -2.20
C SER A 120 5.93 10.80 -1.22
N ASP A 121 5.70 12.11 -1.35
CA ASP A 121 6.32 13.14 -0.50
C ASP A 121 5.94 12.99 0.99
N ALA A 122 6.83 13.40 1.89
CA ALA A 122 6.67 13.22 3.35
C ALA A 122 5.32 13.74 3.90
N ILE A 123 4.87 14.92 3.45
CA ILE A 123 3.58 15.50 3.87
C ILE A 123 2.40 14.58 3.46
N SER A 124 2.47 13.97 2.28
CA SER A 124 1.45 13.01 1.84
C SER A 124 1.53 11.73 2.65
N VAL A 125 2.74 11.23 2.92
CA VAL A 125 2.96 9.99 3.69
C VAL A 125 2.30 10.06 5.08
N GLU A 126 2.44 11.16 5.82
CA GLU A 126 1.76 11.30 7.12
C GLU A 126 0.22 11.22 7.00
N ASN A 127 -0.34 11.86 5.98
CA ASN A 127 -1.78 11.83 5.72
C ASN A 127 -2.24 10.43 5.29
N ASP A 128 -1.43 9.74 4.50
CA ASP A 128 -1.72 8.40 4.02
C ASP A 128 -1.62 7.38 5.16
N ILE A 129 -0.66 7.54 6.08
CA ILE A 129 -0.60 6.78 7.34
C ILE A 129 -1.86 7.02 8.17
N ARG A 130 -2.30 8.28 8.32
CA ARG A 130 -3.52 8.60 9.08
C ARG A 130 -4.76 7.92 8.49
N LYS A 131 -4.90 7.93 7.16
CA LYS A 131 -5.98 7.21 6.46
C LYS A 131 -5.85 5.70 6.63
N ALA A 132 -4.64 5.17 6.48
CA ALA A 132 -4.34 3.74 6.59
C ALA A 132 -4.71 3.20 7.97
N VAL A 133 -4.25 3.85 9.05
CA VAL A 133 -4.58 3.46 10.44
C VAL A 133 -6.09 3.45 10.64
N LYS A 134 -6.79 4.53 10.24
CA LYS A 134 -8.26 4.59 10.33
C LYS A 134 -8.94 3.46 9.55
N HIS A 135 -8.50 3.19 8.32
CA HIS A 135 -9.06 2.12 7.49
C HIS A 135 -8.83 0.73 8.10
N ILE A 136 -7.67 0.50 8.69
CA ILE A 136 -7.34 -0.74 9.40
C ILE A 136 -8.29 -0.92 10.59
N PHE A 137 -8.46 0.10 11.43
CA PHE A 137 -9.31 0.02 12.62
C PHE A 137 -10.82 0.00 12.33
N ILE A 138 -11.29 0.43 11.17
CA ILE A 138 -12.69 0.17 10.74
C ILE A 138 -13.00 -1.33 10.75
N ARG A 139 -12.03 -2.18 10.38
CA ARG A 139 -12.18 -3.65 10.33
C ARG A 139 -11.82 -4.34 11.64
N TYR A 140 -11.37 -3.57 12.65
CA TYR A 140 -11.07 -4.14 13.95
C TYR A 140 -12.37 -4.54 14.66
N PRO A 141 -12.51 -5.82 15.07
CA PRO A 141 -13.72 -6.32 15.68
C PRO A 141 -13.95 -5.65 17.03
N VAL A 142 -15.03 -4.86 17.15
CA VAL A 142 -15.46 -4.29 18.42
C VAL A 142 -16.50 -5.23 19.01
N LYS A 143 -16.15 -5.98 20.07
CA LYS A 143 -17.19 -6.66 20.86
C LYS A 143 -17.96 -5.59 21.62
N HIS A 144 -19.16 -5.28 21.17
CA HIS A 144 -20.14 -4.58 21.99
C HIS A 144 -20.69 -5.61 22.98
N ASN A 145 -20.43 -5.42 24.27
CA ASN A 145 -21.12 -6.13 25.34
C ASN A 145 -22.36 -5.36 25.74
#